data_AF-A0A8J3KTB6-F1
#
_entry.id   AF-A0A8J3KTB6-F1
#
_cell.length_a   1.000
_cell.length_b   1.000
_cell.length_c   1.000
_cell.angle_alpha   90.00
_cell.angle_beta   90.00
_cell.angle_gamma   90.00
#
_symmetry.space_group_name_H-M   'P 1'
#
loop_
_entity.id
_entity.type
_entity.pdbx_description
1 polymer ?
#
loop_
_entity_poly.entity_id
_entity_poly.type
_entity_poly.pdbx_seq_one_letter_code
_entity_poly.pdbx_strand_id
1 'polypeptide(L)'
;MNLKVIEGRLTEAQVGAGFERRAFGEFVGLRGELASYAFGWTTESEHHVARLTVGIGAGNPGGASFHAIVFDNDGSYACSLVDEPFECVPEGGPDLTASEARAHPDLPFIWWVVDRVMERDRRARWMKHWLLGTASIQTGEVFDRKEPILYVSHDADDGLWQLIGASNADPASGKLSHLHHAVEHDLTLLDVLDLEPGKRAYRAGPDAPWTGEPA
;
A
#
# COMPACT_ATOMS: atom_id res chain seq x y z
N MET A 1 19.11 2.28 -17.51
CA MET A 1 17.64 2.24 -17.38
C MET A 1 17.33 2.42 -15.89
N ASN A 2 16.37 3.27 -15.50
CA ASN A 2 16.02 3.43 -14.09
C ASN A 2 15.07 2.32 -13.65
N LEU A 3 15.17 1.92 -12.39
CA LEU A 3 14.25 0.97 -11.77
C LEU A 3 12.84 1.57 -11.74
N LYS A 4 11.84 0.77 -12.10
CA LYS A 4 10.43 1.20 -12.10
C LYS A 4 9.54 0.18 -11.41
N VAL A 5 8.59 0.71 -10.64
CA VAL A 5 7.39 0.01 -10.19
C VAL A 5 6.24 0.69 -10.92
N ILE A 6 5.50 -0.10 -11.71
CA ILE A 6 4.46 0.38 -12.60
C ILE A 6 3.13 -0.12 -12.03
N GLU A 7 2.36 0.82 -11.48
CA GLU A 7 1.03 0.52 -10.97
C GLU A 7 0.11 0.07 -12.11
N GLY A 8 -0.43 -1.14 -12.01
CA GLY A 8 -1.45 -1.67 -12.90
C GLY A 8 -2.86 -1.49 -12.33
N ARG A 9 -3.71 -2.47 -12.55
CA ARG A 9 -5.11 -2.43 -12.11
C ARG A 9 -5.23 -2.52 -10.59
N LEU A 10 -6.14 -1.74 -10.01
CA LEU A 10 -6.71 -1.95 -8.68
C LEU A 10 -8.15 -2.47 -8.86
N THR A 11 -8.51 -3.53 -8.16
CA THR A 11 -9.88 -4.06 -8.11
C THR A 11 -10.38 -4.06 -6.68
N GLU A 12 -11.63 -3.68 -6.49
CA GLU A 12 -12.31 -3.67 -5.21
C GLU A 12 -13.60 -4.47 -5.33
N ALA A 13 -13.82 -5.37 -4.38
CA ALA A 13 -15.05 -6.14 -4.26
C ALA A 13 -15.60 -5.98 -2.84
N GLN A 14 -16.90 -5.70 -2.72
CA GLN A 14 -17.53 -5.60 -1.42
C GLN A 14 -17.64 -6.98 -0.78
N VAL A 15 -17.17 -7.12 0.46
CA VAL A 15 -17.23 -8.37 1.24
C VAL A 15 -17.73 -8.03 2.64
N GLY A 16 -18.97 -8.41 2.93
CA GLY A 16 -19.63 -8.02 4.17
C GLY A 16 -19.77 -6.50 4.28
N ALA A 17 -19.28 -5.93 5.39
CA ALA A 17 -19.24 -4.49 5.63
C ALA A 17 -17.99 -3.80 5.06
N GLY A 18 -17.00 -4.57 4.61
CA GLY A 18 -15.73 -4.06 4.11
C GLY A 18 -15.52 -4.30 2.62
N PHE A 19 -14.28 -4.10 2.20
CA PHE A 19 -13.83 -4.35 0.84
C PHE A 19 -12.66 -5.30 0.82
N GLU A 20 -12.68 -6.25 -0.11
CA GLU A 20 -11.51 -6.97 -0.57
C GLU A 20 -10.88 -6.16 -1.70
N ARG A 21 -9.58 -5.89 -1.59
CA ARG A 21 -8.81 -5.12 -2.57
C ARG A 21 -7.69 -5.96 -3.13
N ARG A 22 -7.47 -5.83 -4.43
CA ARG A 22 -6.35 -6.48 -5.13
C ARG A 22 -5.72 -5.51 -6.10
N ALA A 23 -4.43 -5.31 -5.96
CA ALA A 23 -3.61 -4.43 -6.78
C ALA A 23 -2.62 -5.25 -7.57
N PHE A 24 -2.51 -4.98 -8.86
CA PHE A 24 -1.59 -5.61 -9.80
C PHE A 24 -0.59 -4.59 -10.30
N GLY A 25 0.61 -5.00 -10.65
CA GLY A 25 1.59 -4.13 -11.28
C GLY A 25 2.80 -4.88 -11.82
N GLU A 26 3.71 -4.11 -12.41
CA GLU A 26 4.92 -4.62 -13.03
C GLU A 26 6.14 -3.96 -12.40
N PHE A 27 7.19 -4.74 -12.23
CA PHE A 27 8.51 -4.31 -11.78
C PHE A 27 9.50 -4.42 -12.93
N VAL A 28 10.25 -3.34 -13.19
CA VAL A 28 11.33 -3.32 -14.18
C VAL A 28 12.64 -2.93 -13.50
N GLY A 29 13.57 -3.88 -13.46
CA GLY A 29 14.90 -3.75 -12.87
C GLY A 29 15.87 -2.89 -13.69
N LEU A 30 17.01 -2.57 -13.10
CA LEU A 30 18.03 -1.71 -13.72
C LEU A 30 18.66 -2.33 -14.98
N ARG A 31 18.69 -3.67 -15.05
CA ARG A 31 19.24 -4.43 -16.18
C ARG A 31 18.16 -4.98 -17.09
N GLY A 32 16.90 -4.57 -16.88
CA GLY A 32 15.74 -5.07 -17.62
C GLY A 32 15.17 -6.37 -17.06
N GLU A 33 15.51 -6.75 -15.82
CA GLU A 33 14.80 -7.80 -15.10
C GLU A 33 13.30 -7.43 -15.02
N LEU A 34 12.41 -8.37 -15.31
CA LEU A 34 10.97 -8.14 -15.29
C LEU A 34 10.33 -9.08 -14.27
N ALA A 35 9.42 -8.54 -13.47
CA ALA A 35 8.58 -9.31 -12.58
C ALA A 35 7.18 -8.69 -12.54
N SER A 36 6.15 -9.52 -12.50
CA SER A 36 4.79 -9.06 -12.22
C SER A 36 4.47 -9.30 -10.76
N TYR A 37 3.66 -8.45 -10.16
CA TYR A 37 3.24 -8.62 -8.78
C TYR A 37 1.74 -8.36 -8.61
N ALA A 38 1.19 -9.00 -7.58
CA ALA A 38 -0.15 -8.73 -7.08
C ALA A 38 -0.14 -8.73 -5.55
N PHE A 39 -0.83 -7.79 -4.92
CA PHE A 39 -1.07 -7.82 -3.48
C PHE A 39 -2.53 -7.48 -3.16
N GLY A 40 -3.01 -7.92 -2.01
CA GLY A 40 -4.37 -7.66 -1.60
C GLY A 40 -4.60 -7.77 -0.10
N TRP A 41 -5.66 -7.10 0.35
CA TRP A 41 -6.08 -7.03 1.74
C TRP A 41 -7.60 -6.87 1.83
N THR A 42 -8.15 -7.21 2.99
CA THR A 42 -9.60 -7.13 3.25
C THR A 42 -9.83 -6.28 4.49
N THR A 43 -10.60 -5.19 4.38
CA THR A 43 -10.76 -4.22 5.48
C THR A 43 -11.26 -4.88 6.79
N GLU A 44 -12.18 -5.84 6.70
CA GLU A 44 -12.87 -6.48 7.84
C GLU A 44 -12.31 -7.86 8.22
N SER A 45 -11.06 -8.17 7.90
CA SER A 45 -10.47 -9.47 8.25
C SER A 45 -10.09 -9.55 9.73
N GLU A 46 -10.45 -10.63 10.42
CA GLU A 46 -10.03 -10.91 11.81
C GLU A 46 -8.50 -10.89 11.99
N HIS A 47 -7.77 -11.27 10.93
CA HIS A 47 -6.32 -11.17 10.88
C HIS A 47 -5.92 -10.07 9.90
N HIS A 48 -5.34 -8.97 10.40
CA HIS A 48 -4.73 -7.92 9.57
C HIS A 48 -3.48 -8.48 8.87
N VAL A 49 -3.72 -9.22 7.81
CA VAL A 49 -2.70 -9.87 6.99
C VAL A 49 -3.06 -9.59 5.54
N ALA A 50 -2.11 -9.01 4.81
CA ALA A 50 -2.21 -8.90 3.37
C ALA A 50 -1.57 -10.12 2.69
N ARG A 51 -1.96 -10.37 1.45
CA ARG A 51 -1.37 -11.41 0.61
C ARG A 51 -0.60 -10.77 -0.54
N LEU A 52 0.43 -11.45 -1.02
CA LEU A 52 1.33 -10.99 -2.05
C LEU A 52 1.70 -12.17 -2.96
N THR A 53 1.76 -11.93 -4.26
CA THR A 53 2.39 -12.80 -5.25
C THR A 53 3.39 -11.99 -6.06
N VAL A 54 4.56 -12.57 -6.32
CA VAL A 54 5.54 -12.07 -7.29
C VAL A 54 5.86 -13.19 -8.26
N GLY A 55 5.72 -12.92 -9.56
CA GLY A 55 5.99 -13.87 -10.64
C GLY A 55 7.15 -13.39 -11.51
N ILE A 56 7.99 -14.34 -11.92
CA ILE A 56 9.13 -14.09 -12.80
C ILE A 56 9.24 -15.14 -13.91
N GLY A 57 9.82 -14.73 -15.05
CA GLY A 57 10.31 -15.65 -16.07
C GLY A 57 9.22 -16.41 -16.82
N ALA A 58 8.04 -15.83 -17.04
CA ALA A 58 6.96 -16.45 -17.80
C ALA A 58 7.45 -17.07 -19.11
N GLY A 59 7.01 -18.29 -19.38
CA GLY A 59 7.39 -19.05 -20.57
C GLY A 59 8.81 -19.62 -20.57
N ASN A 60 9.59 -19.43 -19.51
CA ASN A 60 10.93 -20.01 -19.36
C ASN A 60 10.95 -21.14 -18.32
N PRO A 61 11.82 -22.17 -18.47
CA PRO A 61 11.91 -23.28 -17.52
C PRO A 61 12.28 -22.87 -16.08
N GLY A 62 12.86 -21.69 -15.89
CA GLY A 62 13.19 -21.13 -14.57
C GLY A 62 12.17 -20.11 -14.05
N GLY A 63 11.01 -19.97 -14.72
CA GLY A 63 9.94 -19.10 -14.24
C GLY A 63 9.23 -19.69 -13.02
N ALA A 64 8.73 -18.83 -12.15
CA ALA A 64 8.11 -19.22 -10.89
C ALA A 64 7.16 -18.13 -10.36
N SER A 65 6.20 -18.53 -9.53
CA SER A 65 5.33 -17.64 -8.76
C SER A 65 5.57 -17.87 -7.27
N PHE A 66 5.84 -16.78 -6.54
CA PHE A 66 6.18 -16.78 -5.13
C PHE A 66 5.04 -16.14 -4.35
N HIS A 67 4.51 -16.85 -3.34
CA HIS A 67 3.41 -16.37 -2.53
C HIS A 67 3.87 -16.07 -1.10
N ALA A 68 3.43 -14.93 -0.59
CA ALA A 68 3.74 -14.51 0.76
C ALA A 68 2.52 -13.85 1.40
N ILE A 69 2.52 -13.86 2.74
CA ILE A 69 1.70 -12.96 3.53
C ILE A 69 2.54 -11.79 4.03
N VAL A 70 1.91 -10.63 4.19
CA VAL A 70 2.48 -9.42 4.80
C VAL A 70 1.71 -9.14 6.08
N PHE A 71 2.41 -9.00 7.20
CA PHE A 71 1.81 -8.87 8.52
C PHE A 71 2.53 -7.80 9.36
N ASP A 72 1.85 -7.24 10.35
CA ASP A 72 2.46 -6.34 11.34
C ASP A 72 3.52 -7.09 12.16
N ASN A 73 4.68 -6.47 12.28
CA ASN A 73 5.80 -6.93 13.07
C ASN A 73 6.35 -5.74 13.86
N ASP A 74 5.75 -5.50 15.02
CA ASP A 74 6.13 -4.47 16.00
C ASP A 74 6.24 -3.06 15.39
N GLY A 75 5.20 -2.61 14.68
CA GLY A 75 5.13 -1.26 14.10
C GLY A 75 5.85 -1.13 12.75
N SER A 76 6.39 -2.22 12.23
CA SER A 76 6.82 -2.38 10.84
C SER A 76 6.04 -3.52 10.18
N TYR A 77 6.32 -3.80 8.91
CA TYR A 77 5.80 -5.01 8.27
C TYR A 77 6.89 -6.08 8.17
N ALA A 78 6.46 -7.34 8.14
CA ALA A 78 7.27 -8.47 7.75
C ALA A 78 6.54 -9.32 6.71
N CYS A 79 7.31 -10.13 5.98
CA CYS A 79 6.78 -11.04 4.98
C CYS A 79 7.12 -12.49 5.34
N SER A 80 6.20 -13.42 5.09
CA SER A 80 6.46 -14.86 5.21
C SER A 80 5.93 -15.59 3.99
N LEU A 81 6.77 -16.47 3.43
CA LEU A 81 6.35 -17.37 2.36
C LEU A 81 5.25 -18.32 2.86
N VAL A 82 4.27 -18.59 1.99
CA VAL A 82 3.14 -19.48 2.25
C VAL A 82 2.91 -20.44 1.08
N ASP A 83 2.27 -21.56 1.35
CA ASP A 83 1.95 -22.56 0.32
C ASP A 83 0.68 -22.19 -0.48
N GLU A 84 -0.22 -21.41 0.11
CA GLU A 84 -1.49 -21.01 -0.50
C GLU A 84 -1.24 -19.94 -1.59
N PRO A 85 -1.57 -20.21 -2.86
CA PRO A 85 -1.49 -19.21 -3.92
C PRO A 85 -2.47 -18.06 -3.67
N PHE A 86 -2.08 -16.85 -4.08
CA PHE A 86 -2.95 -15.67 -3.95
C PHE A 86 -3.55 -15.22 -5.28
N GLU A 87 -2.71 -14.79 -6.24
CA GLU A 87 -3.16 -14.30 -7.53
C GLU A 87 -2.20 -14.73 -8.64
N CYS A 88 -2.74 -15.07 -9.81
CA CYS A 88 -1.90 -15.33 -10.99
C CYS A 88 -1.43 -14.00 -11.59
N VAL A 89 -0.15 -13.90 -11.92
CA VAL A 89 0.45 -12.69 -12.48
C VAL A 89 1.09 -12.96 -13.84
N PRO A 90 1.14 -12.00 -14.78
CA PRO A 90 1.56 -12.22 -16.16
C PRO A 90 2.95 -12.87 -16.30
N GLU A 91 3.93 -12.41 -15.55
CA GLU A 91 5.29 -12.97 -15.57
C GLU A 91 5.45 -14.22 -14.69
N GLY A 92 4.37 -14.74 -14.09
CA GLY A 92 4.41 -15.91 -13.23
C GLY A 92 4.65 -17.23 -13.97
N GLY A 93 5.46 -18.09 -13.34
CA GLY A 93 5.56 -19.52 -13.67
C GLY A 93 4.68 -20.38 -12.76
N PRO A 94 5.03 -21.67 -12.56
CA PRO A 94 4.36 -22.51 -11.57
C PRO A 94 4.35 -21.89 -10.18
N ASP A 95 3.24 -22.06 -9.47
CA ASP A 95 3.11 -21.67 -8.06
C ASP A 95 4.04 -22.54 -7.21
N LEU A 96 4.99 -21.91 -6.53
CA LEU A 96 5.91 -22.60 -5.63
C LEU A 96 5.30 -22.71 -4.24
N THR A 97 5.46 -23.87 -3.61
CA THR A 97 5.29 -24.00 -2.16
C THR A 97 6.31 -23.13 -1.43
N ALA A 98 6.07 -22.80 -0.16
CA ALA A 98 7.00 -22.05 0.66
C ALA A 98 8.36 -22.75 0.80
N SER A 99 8.39 -24.10 0.77
CA SER A 99 9.64 -24.86 0.79
C SER A 99 10.43 -24.72 -0.51
N GLU A 100 9.75 -24.86 -1.66
CA GLU A 100 10.37 -24.69 -2.98
C GLU A 100 10.84 -23.26 -3.20
N ALA A 101 10.04 -22.27 -2.81
CA ALA A 101 10.41 -20.86 -2.84
C ALA A 101 11.69 -20.59 -2.04
N ARG A 102 11.84 -21.16 -0.83
CA ARG A 102 13.07 -21.05 -0.01
C ARG A 102 14.30 -21.66 -0.67
N ALA A 103 14.11 -22.69 -1.49
CA ALA A 103 15.19 -23.35 -2.23
C ALA A 103 15.48 -22.67 -3.59
N HIS A 104 14.62 -21.75 -4.06
CA HIS A 104 14.75 -21.15 -5.38
C HIS A 104 15.90 -20.13 -5.43
N PRO A 105 16.79 -20.19 -6.45
CA PRO A 105 17.96 -19.31 -6.54
C PRO A 105 17.60 -17.82 -6.64
N ASP A 106 16.45 -17.50 -7.23
CA ASP A 106 15.98 -16.12 -7.41
C ASP A 106 15.25 -15.54 -6.18
N LEU A 107 15.08 -16.29 -5.08
CA LEU A 107 14.40 -15.75 -3.89
C LEU A 107 14.98 -14.41 -3.38
N PRO A 108 16.31 -14.17 -3.36
CA PRO A 108 16.84 -12.86 -3.01
C PRO A 108 16.39 -11.73 -3.95
N PHE A 109 16.25 -12.01 -5.24
CA PHE A 109 15.69 -11.05 -6.20
C PHE A 109 14.22 -10.79 -5.92
N ILE A 110 13.44 -11.82 -5.59
CA ILE A 110 12.03 -11.68 -5.22
C ILE A 110 11.87 -10.77 -4.02
N TRP A 111 12.63 -10.96 -2.94
CA TRP A 111 12.54 -10.06 -1.78
C TRP A 111 12.92 -8.63 -2.11
N TRP A 112 13.91 -8.44 -2.97
CA TRP A 112 14.24 -7.11 -3.45
C TRP A 112 13.10 -6.48 -4.26
N VAL A 113 12.39 -7.24 -5.10
CA VAL A 113 11.18 -6.76 -5.78
C VAL A 113 10.12 -6.36 -4.76
N VAL A 114 9.85 -7.20 -3.76
CA VAL A 114 8.88 -6.91 -2.68
C VAL A 114 9.22 -5.60 -1.98
N ASP A 115 10.46 -5.40 -1.57
CA ASP A 115 10.90 -4.16 -0.92
C ASP A 115 10.62 -2.94 -1.81
N ARG A 116 10.86 -3.05 -3.13
CA ARG A 116 10.62 -1.93 -4.06
C ARG A 116 9.15 -1.69 -4.32
N VAL A 117 8.33 -2.72 -4.36
CA VAL A 117 6.88 -2.58 -4.46
C VAL A 117 6.32 -1.90 -3.21
N MET A 118 6.70 -2.37 -2.03
CA MET A 118 6.27 -1.78 -0.75
C MET A 118 6.71 -0.32 -0.58
N GLU A 119 7.88 0.04 -1.14
CA GLU A 119 8.40 1.41 -1.14
C GLU A 119 7.70 2.30 -2.18
N ARG A 120 7.43 1.80 -3.40
CA ARG A 120 7.08 2.68 -4.54
C ARG A 120 5.64 2.60 -5.01
N ASP A 121 4.93 1.50 -4.78
CA ASP A 121 3.53 1.39 -5.17
C ASP A 121 2.67 2.12 -4.13
N ARG A 122 1.97 3.18 -4.55
CA ARG A 122 1.15 3.99 -3.63
C ARG A 122 0.05 3.16 -2.98
N ARG A 123 -0.46 2.14 -3.67
CA ARG A 123 -1.49 1.24 -3.15
C ARG A 123 -0.91 0.28 -2.12
N ALA A 124 0.39 -0.07 -2.22
CA ALA A 124 1.07 -0.86 -1.19
C ALA A 124 1.29 -0.03 0.09
N ARG A 125 1.51 1.29 -0.05
CA ARG A 125 1.53 2.21 1.09
C ARG A 125 0.17 2.31 1.77
N TRP A 126 -0.90 2.38 1.00
CA TRP A 126 -2.26 2.32 1.55
C TRP A 126 -2.51 1.01 2.30
N MET A 127 -2.18 -0.13 1.70
CA MET A 127 -2.23 -1.44 2.37
C MET A 127 -1.40 -1.44 3.66
N LYS A 128 -0.20 -0.85 3.66
CA LYS A 128 0.64 -0.74 4.86
C LYS A 128 -0.02 0.09 5.96
N HIS A 129 -0.66 1.20 5.64
CA HIS A 129 -1.39 2.00 6.63
C HIS A 129 -2.63 1.29 7.18
N TRP A 130 -3.29 0.45 6.37
CA TRP A 130 -4.31 -0.47 6.86
C TRP A 130 -3.71 -1.52 7.79
N LEU A 131 -2.63 -2.16 7.37
CA LEU A 131 -1.95 -3.23 8.10
C LEU A 131 -1.50 -2.79 9.49
N LEU A 132 -0.85 -1.63 9.57
CA LEU A 132 -0.30 -1.06 10.81
C LEU A 132 -1.33 -0.27 11.62
N GLY A 133 -2.58 -0.17 11.15
CA GLY A 133 -3.63 0.59 11.82
C GLY A 133 -3.27 2.06 12.04
N THR A 134 -2.53 2.68 11.11
CA THR A 134 -1.96 4.03 11.29
C THR A 134 -3.02 5.04 11.74
N ALA A 135 -2.77 5.67 12.89
CA ALA A 135 -3.69 6.64 13.48
C ALA A 135 -3.66 7.97 12.73
N SER A 136 -4.82 8.62 12.67
CA SER A 136 -5.00 9.96 12.11
C SER A 136 -6.01 10.74 12.94
N ILE A 137 -5.82 12.06 13.05
CA ILE A 137 -6.83 13.00 13.54
C ILE A 137 -7.39 13.79 12.36
N GLN A 138 -8.71 13.92 12.32
CA GLN A 138 -9.42 14.66 11.29
C GLN A 138 -10.21 15.81 11.92
N THR A 139 -10.40 16.91 11.21
CA THR A 139 -11.44 17.89 11.61
C THR A 139 -12.82 17.22 11.58
N GLY A 140 -13.74 17.69 12.43
CA GLY A 140 -15.08 17.11 12.53
C GLY A 140 -15.83 17.14 11.19
N GLU A 141 -15.66 18.20 10.41
CA GLU A 141 -16.28 18.39 9.10
C GLU A 141 -15.73 17.41 8.06
N VAL A 142 -14.43 17.11 8.09
CA VAL A 142 -13.81 16.09 7.23
C VAL A 142 -14.30 14.70 7.64
N PHE A 143 -14.30 14.40 8.94
CA PHE A 143 -14.76 13.12 9.47
C PHE A 143 -16.23 12.84 9.11
N ASP A 144 -17.09 13.86 9.24
CA ASP A 144 -18.51 13.81 8.87
C ASP A 144 -18.74 13.90 7.35
N ARG A 145 -17.67 14.01 6.53
CA ARG A 145 -17.70 14.14 5.06
C ARG A 145 -18.48 15.36 4.56
N LYS A 146 -18.49 16.44 5.34
CA LYS A 146 -19.08 17.74 4.98
C LYS A 146 -18.08 18.63 4.25
N GLU A 147 -16.78 18.38 4.44
CA GLU A 147 -15.69 19.10 3.77
C GLU A 147 -14.69 18.13 3.14
N PRO A 148 -14.06 18.52 2.01
CA PRO A 148 -12.93 17.78 1.47
C PRO A 148 -11.69 17.98 2.35
N ILE A 149 -10.77 17.03 2.31
CA ILE A 149 -9.45 17.18 2.95
C ILE A 149 -8.64 18.18 2.12
N LEU A 150 -8.18 19.30 2.67
CA LEU A 150 -7.41 20.30 1.92
C LEU A 150 -5.97 20.42 2.40
N TYR A 151 -5.69 19.88 3.59
CA TYR A 151 -4.39 19.89 4.22
C TYR A 151 -4.13 18.54 4.88
N VAL A 152 -2.92 18.02 4.67
CA VAL A 152 -2.41 16.79 5.27
C VAL A 152 -1.06 17.11 5.92
N SER A 153 -0.84 16.66 7.14
CA SER A 153 0.49 16.64 7.75
C SER A 153 0.79 15.33 8.44
N HIS A 154 2.05 14.94 8.42
CA HIS A 154 2.59 13.86 9.24
C HIS A 154 3.40 14.53 10.34
N ASP A 155 2.91 14.50 11.57
CA ASP A 155 3.54 15.20 12.68
C ASP A 155 4.91 14.61 13.02
N ALA A 156 5.88 15.46 13.37
CA ALA A 156 7.25 15.03 13.66
C ALA A 156 7.44 14.52 15.10
N ASP A 157 6.61 14.97 16.03
CA ASP A 157 6.77 14.71 17.46
C ASP A 157 6.11 13.38 17.86
N ASP A 158 4.92 13.08 17.32
CA ASP A 158 4.13 11.90 17.68
C ASP A 158 3.83 10.96 16.50
N GLY A 159 4.22 11.32 15.27
CA GLY A 159 3.98 10.53 14.06
C GLY A 159 2.49 10.48 13.65
N LEU A 160 1.65 11.33 14.24
CA LEU A 160 0.23 11.35 13.97
C LEU A 160 -0.06 12.04 12.64
N TRP A 161 -0.97 11.45 11.86
CA TRP A 161 -1.45 12.05 10.64
C TRP A 161 -2.59 13.02 10.94
N GLN A 162 -2.57 14.21 10.35
CA GLN A 162 -3.63 15.20 10.49
C GLN A 162 -4.27 15.46 9.13
N LEU A 163 -5.61 15.40 9.07
CA LEU A 163 -6.41 15.64 7.87
C LEU A 163 -7.39 16.78 8.14
N ILE A 164 -7.20 17.91 7.45
CA ILE A 164 -7.88 19.17 7.77
C ILE A 164 -8.63 19.69 6.55
N GLY A 165 -9.87 20.13 6.77
CA GLY A 165 -10.75 20.72 5.76
C GLY A 165 -10.53 22.22 5.54
N ALA A 166 -11.57 22.91 5.08
CA ALA A 166 -11.56 24.36 4.87
C ALA A 166 -11.84 25.15 6.15
N SER A 167 -12.60 24.56 7.08
CA SER A 167 -12.90 25.15 8.37
C SER A 167 -11.69 25.15 9.29
N ASN A 168 -11.63 26.12 10.21
CA ASN A 168 -10.55 26.20 11.19
C ASN A 168 -10.50 24.92 12.03
N ALA A 169 -9.32 24.29 12.09
CA ALA A 169 -9.08 23.16 12.96
C ALA A 169 -9.12 23.61 14.43
N ASP A 170 -10.17 23.22 15.15
CA ASP A 170 -10.20 23.29 16.61
C ASP A 170 -9.62 21.98 17.18
N PRO A 171 -8.47 22.02 17.88
CA PRO A 171 -7.88 20.82 18.47
C PRO A 171 -8.82 20.07 19.41
N ALA A 172 -9.79 20.75 20.02
CA ALA A 172 -10.75 20.13 20.93
C ALA A 172 -11.84 19.31 20.23
N SER A 173 -12.06 19.53 18.93
CA SER A 173 -13.11 18.86 18.13
C SER A 173 -12.60 17.74 17.23
N GLY A 174 -11.27 17.54 17.20
CA GLY A 174 -10.61 16.52 16.39
C GLY A 174 -11.16 15.11 16.60
N LYS A 175 -11.30 14.36 15.51
CA LYS A 175 -11.78 12.98 15.50
C LYS A 175 -10.64 12.03 15.19
N LEU A 176 -10.38 11.10 16.09
CA LEU A 176 -9.42 10.03 15.87
C LEU A 176 -10.03 8.95 14.95
N SER A 177 -9.28 8.53 13.94
CA SER A 177 -9.64 7.44 13.03
C SER A 177 -8.36 6.80 12.45
N HIS A 178 -8.50 5.73 11.68
CA HIS A 178 -7.38 5.18 10.92
C HIS A 178 -7.22 5.89 9.57
N LEU A 179 -5.97 6.17 9.18
CA LEU A 179 -5.64 6.89 7.95
C LEU A 179 -6.22 6.19 6.70
N HIS A 180 -6.22 4.86 6.68
CA HIS A 180 -6.69 4.10 5.53
C HIS A 180 -8.18 4.33 5.22
N HIS A 181 -9.02 4.66 6.21
CA HIS A 181 -10.43 5.00 5.97
C HIS A 181 -10.58 6.34 5.25
N ALA A 182 -9.67 7.29 5.46
CA ALA A 182 -9.70 8.53 4.69
C ALA A 182 -9.40 8.27 3.20
N VAL A 183 -8.45 7.38 2.92
CA VAL A 183 -8.09 6.97 1.53
C VAL A 183 -9.28 6.29 0.83
N GLU A 184 -10.11 5.55 1.55
CA GLU A 184 -11.36 4.94 1.01
C GLU A 184 -12.34 5.98 0.47
N HIS A 185 -12.28 7.23 0.96
CA HIS A 185 -13.16 8.32 0.53
C HIS A 185 -12.48 9.30 -0.41
N ASP A 186 -11.15 9.36 -0.38
CA ASP A 186 -10.34 10.25 -1.19
C ASP A 186 -9.07 9.55 -1.66
N LEU A 187 -9.16 8.91 -2.82
CA LEU A 187 -8.04 8.19 -3.43
C LEU A 187 -6.88 9.09 -3.83
N THR A 188 -7.06 10.42 -3.92
CA THR A 188 -5.93 11.32 -4.20
C THR A 188 -4.93 11.35 -3.04
N LEU A 189 -5.33 10.91 -1.83
CA LEU A 189 -4.41 10.78 -0.71
C LEU A 189 -3.26 9.82 -0.99
N LEU A 190 -3.41 8.88 -1.94
CA LEU A 190 -2.34 8.01 -2.42
C LEU A 190 -1.08 8.81 -2.83
N ASP A 191 -1.23 10.05 -3.28
CA ASP A 191 -0.13 10.94 -3.69
C ASP A 191 0.68 11.52 -2.53
N VAL A 192 0.20 11.36 -1.29
CA VAL A 192 0.81 11.96 -0.09
C VAL A 192 1.00 10.97 1.06
N LEU A 193 0.73 9.67 0.84
CA LEU A 193 1.04 8.62 1.83
C LEU A 193 2.55 8.43 2.05
N ASP A 194 3.42 9.07 1.26
CA ASP A 194 4.86 9.14 1.50
C ASP A 194 5.30 10.06 2.62
N LEU A 195 4.46 11.04 2.98
CA LEU A 195 4.93 12.23 3.68
C LEU A 195 5.83 11.83 4.85
N GLU A 196 7.06 12.33 4.87
CA GLU A 196 7.97 12.08 5.97
C GLU A 196 7.45 12.79 7.24
N PRO A 197 7.78 12.31 8.45
CA PRO A 197 7.48 13.02 9.68
C PRO A 197 7.97 14.48 9.63
N GLY A 198 7.12 15.41 10.05
CA GLY A 198 7.32 16.85 9.99
C GLY A 198 6.93 17.50 8.65
N LYS A 199 6.53 16.72 7.64
CA LYS A 199 6.12 17.23 6.32
C LYS A 199 4.61 17.43 6.21
N ARG A 200 4.23 18.23 5.22
CA ARG A 200 2.84 18.60 4.95
C ARG A 200 2.59 18.80 3.47
N ALA A 201 1.35 18.51 3.07
CA ALA A 201 0.82 18.77 1.75
C ALA A 201 -0.52 19.52 1.84
N TYR A 202 -0.82 20.31 0.82
CA TYR A 202 -2.03 21.10 0.68
C TYR A 202 -2.51 21.05 -0.77
N ARG A 203 -3.82 21.23 -0.98
CA ARG A 203 -4.42 21.35 -2.32
C ARG A 203 -5.50 22.42 -2.30
N ALA A 204 -5.75 23.05 -3.46
CA ALA A 204 -6.72 24.14 -3.58
C ALA A 204 -8.19 23.69 -3.54
N GLY A 205 -8.45 22.40 -3.75
CA GLY A 205 -9.78 21.80 -3.80
C GLY A 205 -9.69 20.28 -3.97
N PRO A 206 -10.81 19.54 -3.90
CA PRO A 206 -10.83 18.08 -3.91
C PRO A 206 -10.18 17.44 -5.14
N ASP A 207 -10.26 18.10 -6.30
CA ASP A 207 -9.69 17.60 -7.56
C ASP A 207 -8.34 18.25 -7.92
N ALA A 208 -7.84 19.15 -7.07
CA ALA A 208 -6.56 19.82 -7.31
C ALA A 208 -5.40 18.91 -6.88
N PRO A 209 -4.26 18.93 -7.61
CA PRO A 209 -3.09 18.16 -7.22
C PRO A 209 -2.57 18.64 -5.86
N TRP A 210 -2.00 17.69 -5.11
CA TRP A 210 -1.29 18.00 -3.87
C TRP A 210 -0.01 18.77 -4.15
N THR A 211 0.27 19.75 -3.30
CA THR A 211 1.47 20.59 -3.30
C THR A 211 2.03 20.62 -1.88
N GLY A 212 3.35 20.62 -1.71
CA GLY A 212 3.94 20.47 -0.38
C GLY A 212 5.45 20.33 -0.43
N GLU A 213 6.07 20.22 0.73
CA GLU A 213 7.48 19.83 0.79
C GLU A 213 7.57 18.35 0.44
N PRO A 214 8.13 17.99 -0.73
CA PRO A 214 8.29 16.59 -1.08
C PRO A 214 9.23 15.91 -0.06
N ALA A 215 9.03 14.60 0.09
CA ALA A 215 10.06 13.70 0.59
C ALA A 215 11.27 13.71 -0.37
#